data_AF-A0A7V5VJN0-F1
#
_entry.id   AF-A0A7V5VJN0-F1
#
_cell.length_a   1.000
_cell.length_b   1.000
_cell.length_c   1.000
_cell.angle_alpha   90.00
_cell.angle_beta   90.00
_cell.angle_gamma   90.00
#
_symmetry.space_group_name_H-M   'P 1'
#
loop_
_entity.id
_entity.type
_entity.pdbx_description
1 polymer ?
#
loop_
_entity_poly.entity_id
_entity_poly.type
_entity_poly.pdbx_seq_one_letter_code
_entity_poly.pdbx_strand_id
1 'polypeptide(L)'
;HTGGELRAYAHTGTLMWRHSGGYRGTTPAVGSDGVIYAVGNNGGTVNALVPSNGLVRWSAGIGTANWYASPAIGADGTVYVVNGDGRLTAFGPLAGFLWAGGDVDGWNGDYEGRSAVVQFYQDGELKYETVAPLNADGTFELHETPVGEHDIKIRIHNSLFGRVSNVHLEVDQPARIQVRLLNGDVDGNNIVDDADLLYILLNFGSHAPDYDLNGDDIIDDSDLLIVLFNFGAVGE
;
A
#
# COMPACT_ATOMS: atom_id res chain seq x y z
N HIS A 1 30.45 -8.74 19.89
CA HIS A 1 29.95 -7.43 19.43
C HIS A 1 28.42 -7.46 19.43
N THR A 2 27.77 -6.94 20.47
CA THR A 2 26.30 -6.88 20.52
C THR A 2 25.80 -5.91 19.45
N GLY A 3 24.86 -6.35 18.62
CA GLY A 3 24.16 -5.47 17.68
C GLY A 3 23.52 -4.31 18.45
N GLY A 4 23.49 -3.11 17.85
CA GLY A 4 22.82 -1.98 18.48
C GLY A 4 21.31 -2.21 18.55
N GLU A 5 20.68 -1.82 19.66
CA GLU A 5 19.24 -1.95 19.88
C GLU A 5 18.63 -0.63 20.35
N LEU A 6 17.35 -0.43 20.02
CA LEU A 6 16.53 0.62 20.60
C LEU A 6 15.77 0.07 21.80
N ARG A 7 15.56 0.94 22.79
CA ARG A 7 14.79 0.62 24.00
C ARG A 7 13.84 1.76 24.29
N ALA A 8 12.58 1.42 24.57
CA ALA A 8 11.62 2.37 25.12
C ALA A 8 11.35 2.07 26.60
N TYR A 9 11.17 3.13 27.36
CA TYR A 9 10.87 3.09 28.78
C TYR A 9 9.62 3.92 29.05
N ALA A 10 8.77 3.44 29.95
CA ALA A 10 7.66 4.21 30.47
C ALA A 10 8.18 5.41 31.28
N HIS A 11 7.31 6.39 31.56
CA HIS A 11 7.67 7.55 32.39
C HIS A 11 8.15 7.15 33.81
N THR A 12 7.84 5.93 34.26
CA THR A 12 8.29 5.33 35.51
C THR A 12 9.70 4.73 35.44
N GLY A 13 10.32 4.68 34.26
CA GLY A 13 11.58 3.99 34.00
C GLY A 13 11.45 2.48 33.77
N THR A 14 10.23 1.94 33.75
CA THR A 14 9.99 0.53 33.41
C THR A 14 10.24 0.29 31.93
N LEU A 15 11.03 -0.71 31.57
CA LEU A 15 11.26 -1.11 30.18
C LEU A 15 9.94 -1.54 29.54
N MET A 16 9.58 -0.91 28.41
CA MET A 16 8.39 -1.27 27.64
C MET A 16 8.75 -2.33 26.59
N TRP A 17 9.74 -2.05 25.75
CA TRP A 17 10.18 -2.97 24.70
C TRP A 17 11.65 -2.74 24.32
N ARG A 18 12.22 -3.73 23.63
CA ARG A 18 13.52 -3.65 22.97
C ARG A 18 13.35 -4.04 21.50
N HIS A 19 14.05 -3.35 20.62
CA HIS A 19 14.04 -3.64 19.20
C HIS A 19 15.48 -3.68 18.66
N SER A 20 15.88 -4.86 18.18
CA SER A 20 17.21 -5.09 17.60
C SER A 20 17.19 -4.81 16.11
N GLY A 21 18.15 -4.02 15.62
CA GLY A 21 18.23 -3.71 14.19
C GLY A 21 19.57 -3.12 13.77
N GLY A 22 20.61 -3.25 14.60
CA GLY A 22 21.91 -2.65 14.30
C GLY A 22 21.90 -1.12 14.42
N TYR A 23 21.09 -0.58 15.34
CA TYR A 23 20.99 0.86 15.61
C TYR A 23 22.24 1.34 16.35
N ARG A 24 23.17 1.96 15.64
CA ARG A 24 24.44 2.46 16.16
C ARG A 24 24.60 3.89 15.73
N GLY A 25 25.21 4.73 16.55
CA GLY A 25 25.66 6.07 16.15
C GLY A 25 24.59 7.08 15.73
N THR A 26 23.30 6.73 15.79
CA THR A 26 22.18 7.63 15.46
C THR A 26 21.23 7.77 16.63
N THR A 27 20.56 8.92 16.70
CA THR A 27 19.45 9.17 17.61
C THR A 27 18.15 8.97 16.83
N PRO A 28 17.19 8.19 17.33
CA PRO A 28 15.88 8.08 16.68
C PRO A 28 15.15 9.43 16.74
N ALA A 29 14.29 9.69 15.76
CA ALA A 29 13.35 10.81 15.78
C ALA A 29 11.95 10.29 16.10
N VAL A 30 11.14 11.09 16.79
CA VAL A 30 9.78 10.71 17.19
C VAL A 30 8.80 11.68 16.55
N GLY A 31 7.87 11.15 15.75
CA GLY A 31 6.80 11.92 15.11
C GLY A 31 5.78 12.44 16.12
N SER A 32 4.93 13.37 15.70
CA SER A 32 3.83 13.90 16.52
C SER A 32 2.77 12.85 16.87
N ASP A 33 2.66 11.80 16.05
CA ASP A 33 1.86 10.60 16.24
C ASP A 33 2.53 9.56 17.17
N GLY A 34 3.77 9.82 17.60
CA GLY A 34 4.57 8.92 18.42
C GLY A 34 5.34 7.86 17.64
N VAL A 35 5.22 7.79 16.30
CA VAL A 35 6.01 6.84 15.51
C VAL A 35 7.49 7.15 15.65
N ILE A 36 8.31 6.11 15.84
CA ILE A 36 9.74 6.24 16.09
C ILE A 36 10.49 5.89 14.81
N TYR A 37 11.20 6.86 14.25
CA TYR A 37 12.02 6.69 13.06
C TYR A 37 13.47 6.50 13.45
N ALA A 38 14.09 5.43 12.96
CA ALA A 38 15.45 5.10 13.29
C ALA A 38 16.21 4.48 12.12
N VAL A 39 17.49 4.82 12.04
CA VAL A 39 18.39 4.29 11.02
C VAL A 39 19.12 3.07 11.57
N GLY A 40 18.83 1.92 10.98
CA GLY A 40 19.35 0.61 11.34
C GLY A 40 20.33 0.07 10.29
N ASN A 41 20.75 -1.18 10.49
CA ASN A 41 21.64 -1.93 9.60
C ASN A 41 22.89 -1.13 9.18
N ASN A 42 23.57 -0.50 10.15
CA ASN A 42 24.72 0.37 9.90
C ASN A 42 24.43 1.47 8.85
N GLY A 43 23.26 2.11 8.90
CA GLY A 43 22.95 3.20 7.96
C GLY A 43 22.25 2.77 6.69
N GLY A 44 22.02 1.47 6.50
CA GLY A 44 21.46 0.97 5.26
C GLY A 44 19.94 0.93 5.20
N THR A 45 19.26 1.02 6.34
CA THR A 45 17.80 1.01 6.41
C THR A 45 17.28 2.10 7.32
N VAL A 46 16.15 2.70 6.94
CA VAL A 46 15.29 3.46 7.85
C VAL A 46 14.13 2.57 8.26
N ASN A 47 13.77 2.61 9.54
CA ASN A 47 12.64 1.86 10.09
C ASN A 47 11.72 2.85 10.80
N ALA A 48 10.41 2.74 10.55
CA ALA A 48 9.38 3.33 11.38
C ALA A 48 8.87 2.28 12.36
N LEU A 49 8.93 2.57 13.66
CA LEU A 49 8.55 1.65 14.72
C LEU A 49 7.30 2.14 15.44
N VAL A 50 6.42 1.19 15.75
CA VAL A 50 5.20 1.41 16.53
C VAL A 50 5.59 1.76 17.97
N PRO A 51 5.12 2.88 18.54
CA PRO A 51 5.59 3.35 19.86
C PRO A 51 5.24 2.40 21.01
N SER A 52 4.10 1.70 20.93
CA SER A 52 3.60 0.87 22.02
C SER A 52 4.36 -0.45 22.19
N ASN A 53 4.90 -1.01 21.10
CA ASN A 53 5.48 -2.36 21.10
C ASN A 53 6.81 -2.49 20.35
N GLY A 54 7.29 -1.45 19.67
CA GLY A 54 8.57 -1.46 18.95
C GLY A 54 8.57 -2.32 17.69
N LEU A 55 7.40 -2.74 17.19
CA LEU A 55 7.29 -3.46 15.92
C LEU A 55 7.52 -2.52 14.74
N VAL A 56 8.07 -3.04 13.65
CA VAL A 56 8.30 -2.28 12.42
C VAL A 56 6.96 -2.06 11.72
N ARG A 57 6.58 -0.79 11.58
CA ARG A 57 5.43 -0.35 10.76
C ARG A 57 5.79 -0.41 9.28
N TRP A 58 6.99 0.06 8.93
CA TRP A 58 7.60 -0.10 7.61
C TRP A 58 9.12 0.04 7.69
N SER A 59 9.81 -0.47 6.68
CA SER A 59 11.26 -0.32 6.50
C SER A 59 11.58 0.03 5.06
N ALA A 60 12.57 0.89 4.84
CA ALA A 60 13.04 1.24 3.51
C ALA A 60 14.57 1.19 3.43
N GLY A 61 15.08 0.62 2.34
CA GLY A 61 16.50 0.62 2.02
C GLY A 61 16.94 2.00 1.54
N ILE A 62 18.01 2.53 2.13
CA ILE A 62 18.56 3.85 1.77
C ILE A 62 20.02 3.75 1.26
N GLY A 63 20.43 2.55 0.83
CA GLY A 63 21.76 2.25 0.32
C GLY A 63 22.66 1.56 1.35
N THR A 64 23.96 1.44 1.06
CA THR A 64 24.96 0.92 2.01
C THR A 64 25.78 2.08 2.54
N ALA A 65 26.04 2.13 3.85
CA ALA A 65 26.73 3.25 4.45
C ALA A 65 27.75 2.80 5.51
N ASN A 66 28.90 3.49 5.53
CA ASN A 66 29.85 3.44 6.65
C ASN A 66 29.67 4.63 7.61
N TRP A 67 28.84 5.60 7.21
CA TRP A 67 28.54 6.85 7.91
C TRP A 67 27.07 7.21 7.67
N TYR A 68 26.35 7.68 8.67
CA TYR A 68 24.92 7.93 8.56
C TYR A 68 24.50 8.98 9.59
N ALA A 69 23.45 9.72 9.27
CA ALA A 69 22.91 10.77 10.14
C ALA A 69 21.68 10.28 10.91
N SER A 70 21.39 10.94 12.03
CA SER A 70 20.09 10.81 12.68
C SER A 70 18.98 11.28 11.73
N PRO A 71 17.82 10.60 11.68
CA PRO A 71 16.66 11.11 10.96
C PRO A 71 16.22 12.46 11.52
N ALA A 72 15.68 13.32 10.66
CA ALA A 72 15.03 14.58 11.04
C ALA A 72 13.58 14.57 10.56
N ILE A 73 12.68 15.20 11.31
CA ILE A 73 11.26 15.28 10.94
C ILE A 73 10.93 16.74 10.67
N GLY A 74 10.39 17.01 9.48
CA GLY A 74 9.86 18.32 9.10
C GLY A 74 8.61 18.68 9.90
N ALA A 75 8.24 19.97 9.90
CA ALA A 75 7.02 20.41 10.56
C ALA A 75 5.74 19.80 9.95
N ASP A 76 5.83 19.35 8.70
CA ASP A 76 4.81 18.62 7.95
C ASP A 76 4.78 17.11 8.26
N GLY A 77 5.70 16.60 9.08
CA GLY A 77 5.84 15.17 9.38
C GLY A 77 6.70 14.39 8.38
N THR A 78 7.27 15.03 7.36
CA THR A 78 8.19 14.39 6.42
C THR A 78 9.47 13.97 7.14
N VAL A 79 9.88 12.72 6.99
CA VAL A 79 11.11 12.17 7.59
C VAL A 79 12.26 12.26 6.59
N TYR A 80 13.31 12.96 6.96
CA TYR A 80 14.51 13.16 6.17
C TYR A 80 15.65 12.31 6.70
N VAL A 81 16.30 11.56 5.82
CA VAL A 81 17.45 10.72 6.15
C VAL A 81 18.56 10.94 5.12
N VAL A 82 19.80 11.05 5.60
CA VAL A 82 20.99 11.15 4.76
C VAL A 82 21.84 9.89 4.94
N ASN A 83 22.17 9.24 3.83
CA ASN A 83 23.04 8.07 3.83
C ASN A 83 24.53 8.48 3.72
N GLY A 84 25.43 7.50 3.76
CA GLY A 84 26.89 7.72 3.73
C GLY A 84 27.42 8.32 2.43
N ASP A 85 26.65 8.24 1.34
CA ASP A 85 26.99 8.84 0.05
C ASP A 85 26.51 10.29 -0.06
N GLY A 86 25.90 10.84 1.00
CA GLY A 86 25.34 12.19 1.01
C GLY A 86 23.99 12.30 0.32
N ARG A 87 23.35 11.18 -0.04
CA ARG A 87 21.99 11.19 -0.63
C ARG A 87 20.96 11.46 0.46
N LEU A 88 20.27 12.58 0.33
CA LEU A 88 19.08 12.92 1.11
C LEU A 88 17.86 12.20 0.54
N THR A 89 17.17 11.43 1.38
CA THR A 89 15.89 10.78 1.05
C THR A 89 14.82 11.30 2.00
N ALA A 90 13.67 11.67 1.44
CA ALA A 90 12.50 12.13 2.19
C ALA A 90 11.42 11.05 2.13
N PHE A 91 10.80 10.78 3.28
CA PHE A 91 9.65 9.90 3.43
C PHE A 91 8.50 10.77 3.90
N GLY A 92 7.52 11.03 3.03
CA GLY A 92 6.39 11.91 3.34
C GLY A 92 5.60 11.44 4.57
N PRO A 93 4.84 12.34 5.22
CA PRO A 93 3.96 11.93 6.30
C PRO A 93 2.91 10.96 5.77
N LEU A 94 2.70 9.86 6.50
CA LEU A 94 1.54 8.99 6.32
C LEU A 94 0.39 9.60 7.11
N ALA A 95 -0.16 10.69 6.61
CA ALA A 95 -1.20 11.46 7.28
C ALA A 95 -2.35 11.85 6.36
N GLY A 96 -2.26 11.51 5.07
CA GLY A 96 -3.29 11.81 4.10
C GLY A 96 -4.55 10.98 4.34
N PHE A 97 -5.65 11.48 3.78
CA PHE A 97 -6.93 10.82 3.83
C PHE A 97 -7.49 10.65 2.41
N LEU A 98 -7.85 9.42 2.05
CA LEU A 98 -8.49 9.08 0.79
C LEU A 98 -9.83 8.40 1.07
N TRP A 99 -10.90 8.94 0.47
CA TRP A 99 -12.16 8.24 0.30
C TRP A 99 -12.29 7.84 -1.17
N ALA A 100 -12.45 6.56 -1.43
CA ALA A 100 -12.44 6.03 -2.78
C ALA A 100 -13.54 4.99 -3.00
N GLY A 101 -13.81 4.69 -4.26
CA GLY A 101 -14.60 3.54 -4.64
C GLY A 101 -14.30 3.13 -6.07
N GLY A 102 -14.66 1.91 -6.40
CA GLY A 102 -14.55 1.40 -7.75
C GLY A 102 -15.77 0.60 -8.14
N ASP A 103 -16.18 0.75 -9.39
CA ASP A 103 -17.24 -0.02 -10.03
C ASP A 103 -16.57 -0.97 -11.05
N VAL A 104 -16.69 -2.27 -10.84
CA VAL A 104 -16.09 -3.29 -11.71
C VAL A 104 -17.10 -3.62 -12.82
N ASP A 105 -16.72 -3.41 -14.07
CA ASP A 105 -17.62 -3.61 -15.20
C ASP A 105 -18.16 -5.05 -15.24
N GLY A 106 -19.49 -5.19 -15.26
CA GLY A 106 -20.17 -6.50 -15.31
C GLY A 106 -20.38 -7.18 -13.95
N TRP A 107 -19.88 -6.60 -12.86
CA TRP A 107 -20.10 -7.11 -11.50
C TRP A 107 -21.49 -6.72 -10.97
N ASN A 108 -22.25 -7.69 -10.44
CA ASN A 108 -23.58 -7.48 -9.86
C ASN A 108 -23.69 -7.95 -8.40
N GLY A 109 -22.66 -8.60 -7.86
CA GLY A 109 -22.61 -8.97 -6.45
C GLY A 109 -22.34 -7.79 -5.53
N ASP A 110 -22.31 -8.02 -4.23
CA ASP A 110 -21.75 -7.05 -3.28
C ASP A 110 -20.23 -7.21 -3.15
N TYR A 111 -19.58 -6.18 -2.60
CA TYR A 111 -18.15 -6.19 -2.35
C TYR A 111 -17.79 -6.59 -0.91
N GLU A 112 -18.73 -7.13 -0.12
CA GLU A 112 -18.47 -7.46 1.29
C GLU A 112 -17.39 -8.55 1.40
N GLY A 113 -16.43 -8.34 2.31
CA GLY A 113 -15.30 -9.24 2.48
C GLY A 113 -14.23 -9.17 1.38
N ARG A 114 -14.43 -8.35 0.34
CA ARG A 114 -13.43 -8.09 -0.70
C ARG A 114 -12.51 -6.95 -0.30
N SER A 115 -11.45 -6.74 -1.08
CA SER A 115 -10.48 -5.68 -0.85
C SER A 115 -10.02 -5.03 -2.15
N ALA A 116 -9.68 -3.75 -2.06
CA ALA A 116 -8.99 -3.02 -3.11
C ALA A 116 -7.48 -3.03 -2.87
N VAL A 117 -6.70 -3.22 -3.94
CA VAL A 117 -5.27 -2.88 -3.93
C VAL A 117 -5.12 -1.44 -4.42
N VAL A 118 -4.45 -0.61 -3.63
CA VAL A 118 -4.30 0.83 -3.91
C VAL A 118 -2.82 1.18 -3.95
N GLN A 119 -2.38 1.73 -5.06
CA GLN A 119 -1.00 2.13 -5.31
C GLN A 119 -0.92 3.64 -5.54
N PHE A 120 0.03 4.28 -4.87
CA PHE A 120 0.29 5.72 -4.96
C PHE A 120 1.62 5.93 -5.69
N TYR A 121 1.56 6.60 -6.83
CA TYR A 121 2.71 6.93 -7.67
C TYR A 121 3.00 8.42 -7.61
N GLN A 122 4.29 8.77 -7.65
CA GLN A 122 4.75 10.13 -7.80
C GLN A 122 5.94 10.12 -8.78
N ASP A 123 5.90 11.01 -9.77
CA ASP A 123 6.89 11.07 -10.87
C ASP A 123 7.07 9.73 -11.62
N GLY A 124 5.99 8.94 -11.72
CA GLY A 124 5.98 7.62 -12.38
C GLY A 124 6.58 6.48 -11.55
N GLU A 125 7.01 6.72 -10.31
CA GLU A 125 7.51 5.70 -9.40
C GLU A 125 6.47 5.34 -8.33
N LEU A 126 6.28 4.05 -8.07
CA LEU A 126 5.47 3.56 -6.96
C LEU A 126 6.10 3.99 -5.63
N LYS A 127 5.36 4.77 -4.83
CA LYS A 127 5.82 5.27 -3.52
C LYS A 127 5.20 4.50 -2.36
N TYR A 128 3.94 4.09 -2.51
CA TYR A 128 3.21 3.39 -1.44
C TYR A 128 2.18 2.45 -2.06
N GLU A 129 2.01 1.28 -1.45
CA GLU A 129 0.96 0.33 -1.78
C GLU A 129 0.29 -0.10 -0.49
N THR A 130 -1.04 -0.25 -0.53
CA THR A 130 -1.83 -0.75 0.57
C THR A 130 -3.05 -1.50 0.08
N VAL A 131 -3.68 -2.25 0.98
CA VAL A 131 -4.92 -2.98 0.74
C VAL A 131 -6.01 -2.37 1.61
N ALA A 132 -7.15 -2.05 1.01
CA ALA A 132 -8.30 -1.47 1.68
C ALA A 132 -9.47 -2.47 1.69
N PRO A 133 -10.07 -2.81 2.83
CA PRO A 133 -11.31 -3.57 2.85
C PRO A 133 -12.44 -2.75 2.21
N LEU A 134 -13.30 -3.41 1.44
CA LEU A 134 -14.42 -2.76 0.75
C LEU A 134 -15.69 -2.81 1.61
N ASN A 135 -16.44 -1.72 1.56
CA ASN A 135 -17.86 -1.72 1.92
C ASN A 135 -18.65 -2.47 0.84
N ALA A 136 -19.84 -2.97 1.17
CA ALA A 136 -20.70 -3.70 0.24
C ALA A 136 -21.00 -2.94 -1.07
N ASP A 137 -20.95 -1.61 -1.06
CA ASP A 137 -21.18 -0.73 -2.21
C ASP A 137 -19.91 -0.43 -3.05
N GLY A 138 -18.78 -1.08 -2.74
CA GLY A 138 -17.53 -0.90 -3.47
C GLY A 138 -16.72 0.34 -3.05
N THR A 139 -17.18 1.07 -2.02
CA THR A 139 -16.43 2.19 -1.44
C THR A 139 -15.47 1.73 -0.35
N PHE A 140 -14.46 2.54 -0.05
CA PHE A 140 -13.54 2.34 1.05
C PHE A 140 -12.90 3.66 1.47
N GLU A 141 -12.27 3.66 2.64
CA GLU A 141 -11.52 4.78 3.15
C GLU A 141 -10.13 4.36 3.62
N LEU A 142 -9.13 5.17 3.33
CA LEU A 142 -7.75 4.97 3.73
C LEU A 142 -7.28 6.19 4.51
N HIS A 143 -6.92 5.96 5.76
CA HIS A 143 -6.19 6.91 6.57
C HIS A 143 -4.69 6.64 6.47
N GLU A 144 -3.90 7.64 6.84
CA GLU A 144 -2.44 7.53 6.87
C GLU A 144 -1.85 7.25 5.47
N THR A 145 -2.42 7.84 4.44
CA THR A 145 -1.87 7.78 3.07
C THR A 145 -0.71 8.77 2.91
N PRO A 146 0.13 8.63 1.88
CA PRO A 146 1.04 9.70 1.47
C PRO A 146 0.27 11.02 1.24
N VAL A 147 0.88 12.14 1.62
CA VAL A 147 0.36 13.51 1.41
C VAL A 147 0.99 14.13 0.18
N GLY A 148 0.23 14.96 -0.55
CA GLY A 148 0.65 15.65 -1.77
C GLY A 148 0.03 15.07 -3.04
N GLU A 149 0.58 15.44 -4.19
CA GLU A 149 0.11 15.02 -5.52
C GLU A 149 0.55 13.60 -5.85
N HIS A 150 -0.42 12.75 -6.19
CA HIS A 150 -0.17 11.36 -6.58
C HIS A 150 -1.02 10.96 -7.79
N ASP A 151 -0.46 10.10 -8.64
CA ASP A 151 -1.27 9.23 -9.48
C ASP A 151 -1.68 8.01 -8.64
N ILE A 152 -2.97 7.73 -8.54
CA ILE A 152 -3.48 6.62 -7.74
C ILE A 152 -3.99 5.53 -8.67
N LYS A 153 -3.47 4.32 -8.53
CA LYS A 153 -4.01 3.13 -9.21
C LYS A 153 -4.79 2.28 -8.22
N ILE A 154 -5.96 1.82 -8.63
CA ILE A 154 -6.85 0.98 -7.84
C ILE A 154 -7.17 -0.26 -8.65
N ARG A 155 -7.12 -1.42 -7.98
CA ARG A 155 -7.65 -2.68 -8.48
C ARG A 155 -8.64 -3.23 -7.46
N ILE A 156 -9.78 -3.71 -7.92
CA ILE A 156 -10.79 -4.38 -7.10
C ILE A 156 -11.10 -5.72 -7.75
N HIS A 157 -11.09 -6.79 -6.95
CA HIS A 157 -11.43 -8.13 -7.44
C HIS A 157 -10.53 -8.52 -8.65
N ASN A 158 -11.12 -9.17 -9.65
CA ASN A 158 -10.48 -9.60 -10.90
C ASN A 158 -10.46 -8.48 -11.96
N SER A 159 -10.38 -7.23 -11.52
CA SER A 159 -10.24 -6.10 -12.43
C SER A 159 -8.79 -5.86 -12.82
N LEU A 160 -8.59 -5.19 -13.94
CA LEU A 160 -7.36 -4.47 -14.23
C LEU A 160 -7.20 -3.26 -13.29
N PHE A 161 -5.97 -2.78 -13.12
CA PHE A 161 -5.73 -1.51 -12.45
C PHE A 161 -6.32 -0.35 -13.26
N GLY A 162 -7.17 0.45 -12.62
CA GLY A 162 -7.61 1.75 -13.12
C GLY A 162 -6.84 2.88 -12.46
N ARG A 163 -6.53 3.94 -13.21
CA ARG A 163 -5.75 5.09 -12.74
C ARG A 163 -6.58 6.35 -12.59
N VAL A 164 -6.35 7.09 -11.51
CA VAL A 164 -6.80 8.46 -11.30
C VAL A 164 -5.57 9.34 -11.14
N SER A 165 -5.40 10.29 -12.05
CA SER A 165 -4.21 11.15 -12.08
C SER A 165 -4.35 12.43 -11.27
N ASN A 166 -3.21 12.91 -10.74
CA ASN A 166 -3.09 14.19 -10.02
C ASN A 166 -4.10 14.31 -8.87
N VAL A 167 -4.17 13.28 -8.03
CA VAL A 167 -4.96 13.28 -6.81
C VAL A 167 -4.15 13.98 -5.73
N HIS A 168 -4.65 15.13 -5.26
CA HIS A 168 -4.10 15.84 -4.12
C HIS A 168 -4.60 15.24 -2.80
N LEU A 169 -3.69 14.70 -2.00
CA LEU A 169 -4.00 14.16 -0.67
C LEU A 169 -3.55 15.14 0.41
N GLU A 170 -4.47 15.49 1.31
CA GLU A 170 -4.20 16.34 2.48
C GLU A 170 -4.56 15.63 3.78
N VAL A 171 -4.11 16.20 4.90
CA VAL A 171 -4.31 15.62 6.24
C VAL A 171 -5.76 15.77 6.72
N ASP A 172 -6.33 16.96 6.55
CA ASP A 172 -7.60 17.33 7.18
C ASP A 172 -8.81 17.23 6.23
N GLN A 173 -8.59 16.98 4.94
CA GLN A 173 -9.65 16.87 3.94
C GLN A 173 -9.45 15.62 3.08
N PRO A 174 -10.44 14.70 3.03
CA PRO A 174 -10.33 13.53 2.17
C PRO A 174 -10.34 13.93 0.71
N ALA A 175 -9.37 13.44 -0.05
CA ALA A 175 -9.54 13.32 -1.48
C ALA A 175 -10.67 12.33 -1.76
N ARG A 176 -11.48 12.60 -2.78
CA ARG A 176 -12.59 11.72 -3.20
C ARG A 176 -12.38 11.28 -4.63
N ILE A 177 -12.22 9.98 -4.84
CA ILE A 177 -12.07 9.42 -6.18
C ILE A 177 -13.06 8.27 -6.41
N GLN A 178 -13.47 8.12 -7.66
CA GLN A 178 -14.29 7.02 -8.12
C GLN A 178 -13.69 6.55 -9.44
N VAL A 179 -13.54 5.24 -9.60
CA VAL A 179 -12.91 4.65 -10.78
C VAL A 179 -13.83 3.58 -11.37
N ARG A 180 -13.88 3.48 -12.70
CA ARG A 180 -14.45 2.32 -13.38
C ARG A 180 -13.32 1.38 -13.73
N LEU A 181 -13.50 0.10 -13.44
CA LEU A 181 -12.47 -0.91 -13.51
C LEU A 181 -12.89 -1.99 -14.50
N LEU A 182 -12.04 -2.25 -15.48
CA LEU A 182 -12.31 -3.28 -16.47
C LEU A 182 -12.07 -4.65 -15.85
N ASN A 183 -13.02 -5.56 -15.98
CA ASN A 183 -13.01 -6.90 -15.40
C ASN A 183 -12.29 -7.92 -16.30
N GLY A 184 -11.94 -9.08 -15.76
CA GLY A 184 -11.43 -10.23 -16.52
C GLY A 184 -9.97 -10.60 -16.28
N ASP A 185 -9.25 -9.89 -15.40
CA ASP A 185 -7.89 -10.25 -14.96
C ASP A 185 -7.98 -11.13 -13.72
N VAL A 186 -8.13 -12.42 -13.97
CA VAL A 186 -8.41 -13.46 -12.99
C VAL A 186 -7.14 -13.91 -12.27
N ASP A 187 -6.01 -13.91 -12.98
CA ASP A 187 -4.72 -14.29 -12.40
C ASP A 187 -3.97 -13.12 -11.74
N GLY A 188 -4.47 -11.89 -11.93
CA GLY A 188 -3.97 -10.67 -11.30
C GLY A 188 -2.67 -10.15 -11.92
N ASN A 189 -2.37 -10.52 -13.17
CA ASN A 189 -1.16 -10.11 -13.88
C ASN A 189 -1.30 -8.74 -14.59
N ASN A 190 -2.47 -8.10 -14.46
CA ASN A 190 -2.84 -6.81 -15.06
C ASN A 190 -2.99 -6.83 -16.58
N ILE A 191 -3.28 -8.00 -17.14
CA ILE A 191 -3.60 -8.25 -18.56
C ILE A 191 -4.77 -9.22 -18.58
N VAL A 192 -5.71 -9.05 -19.51
CA VAL A 192 -6.75 -10.05 -19.77
C VAL A 192 -6.30 -10.90 -20.95
N ASP A 193 -5.93 -12.16 -20.74
CA ASP A 193 -5.43 -13.05 -21.79
C ASP A 193 -5.92 -14.51 -21.68
N ASP A 194 -5.22 -15.44 -22.34
CA ASP A 194 -5.61 -16.85 -22.38
C ASP A 194 -5.36 -17.58 -21.06
N ALA A 195 -4.54 -17.03 -20.15
CA ALA A 195 -4.40 -17.54 -18.80
C ALA A 195 -5.68 -17.32 -17.98
N ASP A 196 -6.26 -16.11 -18.05
CA ASP A 196 -7.54 -15.80 -17.39
C ASP A 196 -8.67 -16.69 -17.91
N LEU A 197 -8.69 -16.86 -19.23
CA LEU A 197 -9.64 -17.74 -19.90
C LEU A 197 -9.52 -19.18 -19.39
N LEU A 198 -8.29 -19.66 -19.17
CA LEU A 198 -8.05 -21.00 -18.66
C LEU A 198 -8.57 -21.16 -17.23
N TYR A 199 -8.44 -20.15 -16.37
CA TYR A 199 -8.99 -20.20 -15.01
C TYR A 199 -10.51 -20.35 -14.99
N ILE A 200 -11.22 -19.60 -15.84
CA ILE A 200 -12.68 -19.74 -15.98
C ILE A 200 -13.03 -21.14 -16.49
N LEU A 201 -12.37 -21.62 -17.55
CA LEU A 201 -12.67 -22.94 -18.12
C LEU A 201 -12.38 -24.11 -17.17
N LEU A 202 -11.35 -24.02 -16.34
CA LEU A 202 -11.01 -25.06 -15.36
C LEU A 202 -12.01 -25.14 -14.20
N ASN A 203 -12.71 -24.03 -13.91
CA ASN A 203 -13.69 -23.93 -12.83
C ASN A 203 -15.13 -23.91 -13.33
N PHE A 204 -15.36 -24.12 -14.64
CA PHE A 204 -16.69 -24.04 -15.25
C PHE A 204 -17.71 -24.99 -14.59
N GLY A 205 -18.87 -24.43 -14.22
CA GLY A 205 -19.95 -25.10 -13.51
C GLY A 205 -19.73 -25.26 -12.00
N SER A 206 -18.65 -24.70 -11.43
CA SER A 206 -18.37 -24.72 -10.00
C SER A 206 -18.90 -23.48 -9.28
N HIS A 207 -18.87 -23.51 -7.94
CA HIS A 207 -19.17 -22.36 -7.08
C HIS A 207 -17.85 -21.93 -6.43
N ALA A 208 -17.08 -21.12 -7.17
CA ALA A 208 -15.74 -20.70 -6.78
C ALA A 208 -15.65 -19.17 -6.83
N PRO A 209 -15.91 -18.47 -5.70
CA PRO A 209 -16.09 -17.00 -5.68
C PRO A 209 -14.92 -16.17 -6.19
N ASP A 210 -13.72 -16.75 -6.25
CA ASP A 210 -12.52 -16.10 -6.79
C ASP A 210 -12.53 -16.04 -8.32
N TYR A 211 -13.29 -16.91 -8.99
CA TYR A 211 -13.39 -16.97 -10.46
C TYR A 211 -14.72 -16.45 -10.99
N ASP A 212 -15.66 -16.12 -10.10
CA ASP A 212 -16.95 -15.53 -10.42
C ASP A 212 -16.72 -14.05 -10.73
N LEU A 213 -16.97 -13.66 -11.98
CA LEU A 213 -16.70 -12.33 -12.50
C LEU A 213 -17.94 -11.45 -12.54
N ASN A 214 -19.15 -12.04 -12.55
CA ASN A 214 -20.40 -11.29 -12.60
C ASN A 214 -21.12 -11.24 -11.24
N GLY A 215 -20.70 -12.03 -10.26
CA GLY A 215 -21.21 -12.10 -8.90
C GLY A 215 -22.52 -12.88 -8.75
N ASP A 216 -22.78 -13.89 -9.58
CA ASP A 216 -23.99 -14.72 -9.53
C ASP A 216 -23.82 -16.09 -8.84
N ASP A 217 -22.67 -16.31 -8.20
CA ASP A 217 -22.26 -17.51 -7.43
C ASP A 217 -22.01 -18.78 -8.26
N ILE A 218 -22.01 -18.70 -9.60
CA ILE A 218 -21.70 -19.85 -10.47
C ILE A 218 -20.74 -19.46 -11.59
N ILE A 219 -19.75 -20.31 -11.86
CA ILE A 219 -18.83 -20.07 -12.98
C ILE A 219 -19.47 -20.59 -14.26
N ASP A 220 -19.90 -19.72 -15.17
CA ASP A 220 -20.56 -20.12 -16.41
C ASP A 220 -20.13 -19.33 -17.66
N ASP A 221 -20.94 -19.37 -18.71
CA ASP A 221 -20.64 -18.69 -19.96
C ASP A 221 -20.70 -17.17 -19.83
N SER A 222 -21.33 -16.62 -18.80
CA SER A 222 -21.34 -15.19 -18.50
C SER A 222 -19.97 -14.70 -18.05
N ASP A 223 -19.29 -15.43 -17.15
CA ASP A 223 -17.90 -15.11 -16.74
C ASP A 223 -16.95 -15.28 -17.91
N LEU A 224 -17.14 -16.34 -18.68
CA LEU A 224 -16.38 -16.59 -19.89
C LEU A 224 -16.48 -15.41 -20.87
N LEU A 225 -17.69 -14.88 -21.07
CA LEU A 225 -17.93 -13.73 -21.94
C LEU A 225 -17.26 -12.46 -21.42
N ILE A 226 -17.15 -12.25 -20.11
CA ILE A 226 -16.41 -11.11 -19.53
C ILE A 226 -14.94 -11.15 -19.97
N VAL A 227 -14.26 -12.29 -19.79
CA VAL A 227 -12.87 -12.45 -20.24
C VAL A 227 -12.75 -12.25 -21.75
N LEU A 228 -13.66 -12.84 -22.54
CA LEU A 228 -13.60 -12.75 -24.00
C LEU A 228 -13.87 -11.33 -24.54
N PHE A 229 -14.76 -10.56 -23.92
CA PHE A 229 -15.03 -9.19 -24.34
C PHE A 229 -13.87 -8.24 -24.03
N ASN A 230 -13.12 -8.53 -22.96
CA ASN A 230 -12.00 -7.71 -22.52
C ASN A 230 -10.64 -8.28 -22.95
N PHE A 231 -10.62 -9.35 -23.74
CA PHE A 231 -9.40 -10.06 -24.14
C PHE A 231 -8.39 -9.13 -24.82
N GLY A 232 -7.14 -9.18 -24.36
CA GLY A 232 -6.03 -8.34 -24.79
C GLY A 232 -5.98 -6.97 -24.12
N ALA A 233 -6.89 -6.66 -23.19
CA ALA A 233 -6.81 -5.44 -22.40
C ALA A 233 -5.64 -5.49 -21.41
N VAL A 234 -5.06 -4.33 -21.14
CA VAL A 234 -3.93 -4.15 -20.20
C VAL A 234 -4.30 -3.02 -19.26
N GLY A 235 -4.10 -3.21 -17.97
CA GLY A 235 -4.39 -2.18 -16.98
C GLY A 235 -3.37 -1.05 -17.00
N GLU A 236 -3.75 0.07 -16.41
CA GLU A 236 -2.95 1.31 -16.39
C GLU A 236 -1.68 1.19 -15.54
#